data_AF-A0A9Q0PKJ7-F1
#
_entry.id   AF-A0A9Q0PKJ7-F1
#
_cell.length_a   1.000
_cell.length_b   1.000
_cell.length_c   1.000
_cell.angle_alpha   90.00
_cell.angle_beta   90.00
_cell.angle_gamma   90.00
#
_symmetry.space_group_name_H-M   'P 1'
#
loop_
_entity.id
_entity.type
_entity.pdbx_description
1 polymer ?
#
loop_
_entity_poly.entity_id
_entity_poly.type
_entity_poly.pdbx_seq_one_letter_code
_entity_poly.pdbx_strand_id
1 'polypeptide(L)'
;MSNGIMERAQKSLGRGFDLTSDFRLKFCKGEERLVFLNETEKKELKVPGFGVIKDVSVDIKCDKGDVVRYQSDILEFHQMSEFFNQKASVPGKIPSGLFNSMFEFESCTWAADAANTKCLGLDGYFISLFSFHIDRYPLVLCDEVRNAVPSSWDPCALARFIGKYGTHIIVGLSIGGQDVVLVRQDKSSNLEPSELKRLLDDLGDQLFTGTCSFTPNARDQKSKTPLAFNVFDPQPVVFDSVSPVSSTKDGITVLCAKKGGDTSVSSHCEWLPTVPSMPDAIQLSFIPITSLLKDVPGKGFLSHAINLYLRYKPPISDLHYFLDFQSHKVWAPVHNDLPLGPSTNVASSSSALHFYLLGPKLYVNTSQVTVGKRPVTGMRFYLEGMKCNKLAIHLQHLTNTPSILANKIDDSIQLWRGTDETDNEGFFEAIHRKTFSHICTAPVKYDPRWSPRKDAAYIVTGAKLQIKNHNSKSVLHLQLLFSKVSYSRIAHSSWAQGSSGFSHKSGLFSAISMSVTGNPVKEKPNHVVVDSSVFPSGPPVPVQTQKLLKFVDTSHLCRGPQDSPGHWLVTGARLDLDKGKISLQVKFSLLNFCS
;
A
#
# COMPACT_ATOMS: atom_id res chain seq x y z
N MET A 1 33.04 -24.30 6.93
CA MET A 1 32.08 -23.31 6.39
C MET A 1 31.45 -22.41 7.47
N SER A 2 31.44 -22.81 8.76
CA SER A 2 30.90 -22.04 9.89
C SER A 2 31.62 -20.71 10.21
N ASN A 3 32.93 -20.58 9.95
CA ASN A 3 33.64 -19.32 10.21
C ASN A 3 33.13 -18.14 9.37
N GLY A 4 32.68 -18.41 8.13
CA GLY A 4 32.24 -17.36 7.21
C GLY A 4 30.95 -16.65 7.68
N ILE A 5 30.03 -17.37 8.33
CA ILE A 5 28.81 -16.74 8.86
C ILE A 5 29.10 -15.96 10.14
N MET A 6 29.96 -16.45 11.02
CA MET A 6 30.37 -15.74 12.25
C MET A 6 30.97 -14.38 11.94
N GLU A 7 31.94 -14.33 11.02
CA GLU A 7 32.55 -13.07 10.60
C GLU A 7 31.55 -12.14 9.92
N ARG A 8 30.69 -12.68 9.05
CA ARG A 8 29.66 -11.88 8.36
C ARG A 8 28.66 -11.29 9.35
N ALA A 9 28.24 -12.07 10.34
CA ALA A 9 27.36 -11.66 11.41
C ALA A 9 28.00 -10.54 12.25
N GLN A 10 29.23 -10.75 12.73
CA GLN A 10 29.96 -9.74 13.51
C GLN A 10 30.19 -8.43 12.72
N LYS A 11 30.51 -8.53 11.42
CA LYS A 11 30.66 -7.36 10.53
C LYS A 11 29.33 -6.66 10.24
N SER A 12 28.20 -7.34 10.42
CA SER A 12 26.88 -6.76 10.18
C SER A 12 26.38 -5.84 11.29
N LEU A 13 26.86 -6.04 12.52
CA LEU A 13 26.54 -5.15 13.65
C LEU A 13 27.00 -3.73 13.36
N GLY A 14 26.09 -2.78 13.57
CA GLY A 14 26.30 -1.34 13.36
C GLY A 14 26.04 -0.89 11.92
N ARG A 15 25.70 -1.80 11.00
CA ARG A 15 25.31 -1.43 9.63
C ARG A 15 23.85 -1.00 9.53
N GLY A 16 23.58 -0.23 8.50
CA GLY A 16 22.24 0.18 8.14
C GLY A 16 21.39 -0.97 7.61
N PHE A 17 20.07 -0.86 7.77
CA PHE A 17 19.11 -1.83 7.29
C PHE A 17 17.82 -1.15 6.85
N ASP A 18 17.20 -1.69 5.80
CA ASP A 18 15.87 -1.26 5.38
C ASP A 18 14.81 -2.20 5.97
N LEU A 19 14.05 -1.69 6.95
CA LEU A 19 13.01 -2.46 7.62
C LEU A 19 11.87 -2.93 6.69
N THR A 20 11.74 -2.41 5.47
CA THR A 20 10.79 -2.96 4.48
C THR A 20 11.30 -4.23 3.80
N SER A 21 12.61 -4.52 3.91
CA SER A 21 13.24 -5.73 3.38
C SER A 21 13.08 -6.92 4.34
N ASP A 22 13.10 -8.12 3.78
CA ASP A 22 13.19 -9.35 4.57
C ASP A 22 14.48 -9.38 5.39
N PHE A 23 14.42 -9.92 6.62
CA PHE A 23 15.48 -9.85 7.61
C PHE A 23 16.56 -10.94 7.35
N ARG A 24 17.25 -10.80 6.21
CA ARG A 24 18.44 -11.59 5.85
C ARG A 24 19.66 -10.68 5.79
N LEU A 25 20.82 -11.20 6.20
CA LEU A 25 22.08 -10.43 6.21
C LEU A 25 22.46 -9.88 4.82
N LYS A 26 22.00 -10.50 3.73
CA LYS A 26 22.23 -10.00 2.36
C LYS A 26 21.62 -8.61 2.09
N PHE A 27 20.64 -8.18 2.90
CA PHE A 27 19.99 -6.87 2.77
C PHE A 27 20.62 -5.78 3.66
N CYS A 28 21.72 -6.09 4.36
CA CYS A 28 22.48 -5.06 5.09
C CYS A 28 22.99 -3.98 4.13
N LYS A 29 22.92 -2.72 4.55
CA LYS A 29 23.31 -1.56 3.75
C LYS A 29 24.79 -1.21 3.95
N GLY A 30 25.45 -0.80 2.86
CA GLY A 30 26.86 -0.38 2.81
C GLY A 30 27.82 -1.50 3.21
N GLU A 31 29.13 -1.35 3.02
CA GLU A 31 30.11 -2.33 3.54
C GLU A 31 30.58 -2.00 4.96
N GLU A 32 30.44 -0.73 5.36
CA GLU A 32 30.95 -0.19 6.62
C GLU A 32 29.85 0.03 7.64
N ARG A 33 30.24 0.07 8.92
CA ARG A 33 29.36 0.41 10.04
C ARG A 33 28.98 1.88 9.97
N LEU A 34 27.74 2.18 10.36
CA LEU A 34 27.23 3.55 10.46
C LEU A 34 27.48 4.17 11.84
N VAL A 35 28.00 3.39 12.78
CA VAL A 35 28.21 3.77 14.18
C VAL A 35 29.65 3.54 14.60
N PHE A 36 30.14 4.38 15.51
CA PHE A 36 31.45 4.23 16.11
C PHE A 36 31.48 3.09 17.13
N LEU A 37 32.36 2.13 16.89
CA LEU A 37 32.80 1.13 17.87
C LEU A 37 34.27 1.35 18.18
N ASN A 38 34.75 0.78 19.28
CA ASN A 38 36.14 0.85 19.69
C ASN A 38 36.99 0.00 18.73
N GLU A 39 37.75 0.65 17.85
CA GLU A 39 38.66 0.01 16.91
C GLU A 39 40.09 -0.12 17.43
N THR A 40 40.43 0.54 18.55
CA THR A 40 41.75 0.46 19.19
C THR A 40 41.85 -0.72 20.14
N GLU A 41 40.81 -0.96 20.93
CA GLU A 41 40.75 -2.08 21.87
C GLU A 41 40.00 -3.24 21.23
N LYS A 42 40.76 -4.25 20.86
CA LYS A 42 40.26 -5.48 20.26
C LYS A 42 40.55 -6.66 21.17
N LYS A 43 39.60 -7.60 21.21
CA LYS A 43 39.68 -8.81 22.03
C LYS A 43 39.40 -10.04 21.19
N GLU A 44 39.85 -11.18 21.70
CA GLU A 44 39.36 -12.48 21.26
C GLU A 44 37.96 -12.72 21.85
N LEU A 45 36.96 -12.93 20.98
CA LEU A 45 35.59 -13.20 21.38
C LEU A 45 35.31 -14.71 21.27
N LYS A 46 35.07 -15.35 22.41
CA LYS A 46 34.66 -16.76 22.47
C LYS A 46 33.20 -16.88 22.02
N VAL A 47 32.94 -17.77 21.07
CA VAL A 47 31.61 -18.09 20.56
C VAL A 47 31.23 -19.49 21.06
N PRO A 48 30.17 -19.63 21.88
CA PRO A 48 29.79 -20.91 22.47
C PRO A 48 29.57 -21.99 21.40
N GLY A 49 30.39 -23.03 21.39
CA GLY A 49 30.28 -24.14 20.42
C GLY A 49 30.89 -23.89 19.03
N PHE A 50 31.41 -22.68 18.77
CA PHE A 50 31.93 -22.29 17.44
C PHE A 50 33.36 -21.75 17.45
N GLY A 51 34.03 -21.75 18.61
CA GLY A 51 35.44 -21.38 18.72
C GLY A 51 35.64 -19.91 19.10
N VAL A 52 36.61 -19.26 18.48
CA VAL A 52 37.04 -17.89 18.83
C VAL A 52 37.16 -17.02 17.58
N ILE A 53 36.64 -15.80 17.65
CA ILE A 53 36.84 -14.76 16.63
C ILE A 53 37.88 -13.78 17.16
N LYS A 54 38.92 -13.51 16.37
CA LYS A 54 39.98 -12.57 16.72
C LYS A 54 39.63 -11.14 16.28
N ASP A 55 40.33 -10.17 16.84
CA ASP A 55 40.26 -8.76 16.42
C ASP A 55 38.86 -8.14 16.49
N VAL A 56 38.05 -8.56 17.46
CA VAL A 56 36.69 -8.05 17.66
C VAL A 56 36.71 -6.86 18.62
N SER A 57 35.99 -5.79 18.28
CA SER A 57 35.81 -4.65 19.18
C SER A 57 35.32 -5.09 20.57
N VAL A 58 35.86 -4.49 21.63
CA VAL A 58 35.42 -4.73 23.01
C VAL A 58 33.92 -4.46 23.22
N ASP A 59 33.35 -3.58 22.40
CA ASP A 59 31.94 -3.18 22.40
C ASP A 59 31.00 -4.24 21.83
N ILE A 60 31.52 -5.36 21.32
CA ILE A 60 30.70 -6.47 20.85
C ILE A 60 30.75 -7.58 21.89
N LYS A 61 29.56 -8.06 22.25
CA LYS A 61 29.36 -9.21 23.15
C LYS A 61 28.72 -10.36 22.39
N CYS A 62 28.95 -11.56 22.93
CA CYS A 62 28.36 -12.80 22.46
C CYS A 62 27.65 -13.48 23.61
N ASP A 63 26.36 -13.74 23.43
CA ASP A 63 25.56 -14.49 24.38
C ASP A 63 25.37 -15.92 23.88
N LYS A 64 25.17 -16.83 24.83
CA LYS A 64 24.77 -18.20 24.53
C LYS A 64 23.36 -18.18 23.96
N GLY A 65 23.12 -18.95 22.91
CA GLY A 65 21.79 -19.12 22.35
C GLY A 65 20.88 -20.02 23.19
N ASP A 66 19.63 -20.07 22.78
CA ASP A 66 18.53 -20.81 23.37
C ASP A 66 17.75 -21.60 22.31
N VAL A 67 17.00 -22.60 22.78
CA VAL A 67 16.09 -23.38 21.94
C VAL A 67 14.69 -23.18 22.49
N VAL A 68 13.79 -22.68 21.64
CA VAL A 68 12.42 -22.37 22.04
C VAL A 68 11.46 -22.87 20.97
N ARG A 69 10.53 -23.75 21.36
CA ARG A 69 9.28 -23.92 20.61
C ARG A 69 8.34 -22.81 21.02
N TYR A 70 7.75 -22.12 20.05
CA TYR A 70 6.82 -21.05 20.31
C TYR A 70 5.53 -21.27 19.52
N GLN A 71 4.40 -21.22 20.24
CA GLN A 71 3.05 -21.34 19.72
C GLN A 71 2.32 -20.02 19.97
N SER A 72 1.90 -19.33 18.90
CA SER A 72 1.12 -18.11 19.05
C SER A 72 -0.35 -18.41 19.28
N ASP A 73 -1.07 -17.46 19.87
CA ASP A 73 -2.52 -17.36 19.69
C ASP A 73 -2.88 -17.08 18.22
N ILE A 74 -4.17 -17.18 17.91
CA ILE A 74 -4.72 -16.72 16.62
C ILE A 74 -4.99 -15.23 16.73
N LEU A 75 -4.20 -14.43 16.02
CA LEU A 75 -4.13 -12.99 16.15
C LEU A 75 -4.67 -12.27 14.90
N GLU A 76 -5.21 -11.07 15.07
CA GLU A 76 -5.50 -10.19 13.95
C GLU A 76 -4.20 -9.71 13.28
N PHE A 77 -4.30 -9.27 12.01
CA PHE A 77 -3.15 -8.84 11.21
C PHE A 77 -2.22 -7.85 11.95
N HIS A 78 -2.78 -6.81 12.57
CA HIS A 78 -2.00 -5.78 13.25
C HIS A 78 -1.33 -6.28 14.54
N GLN A 79 -1.96 -7.21 15.25
CA GLN A 79 -1.40 -7.81 16.46
C GLN A 79 -0.24 -8.74 16.12
N MET A 80 -0.40 -9.57 15.08
CA MET A 80 0.70 -10.42 14.59
C MET A 80 1.85 -9.57 14.03
N SER A 81 1.55 -8.51 13.27
CA SER A 81 2.57 -7.56 12.81
C SER A 81 3.35 -6.93 13.97
N GLU A 82 2.66 -6.52 15.04
CA GLU A 82 3.28 -5.96 16.23
C GLU A 82 4.17 -6.98 16.95
N PHE A 83 3.72 -8.24 17.05
CA PHE A 83 4.53 -9.34 17.59
C PHE A 83 5.86 -9.52 16.84
N PHE A 84 5.85 -9.55 15.51
CA PHE A 84 7.07 -9.65 14.71
C PHE A 84 7.99 -8.43 14.89
N ASN A 85 7.43 -7.23 14.97
CA ASN A 85 8.21 -6.02 15.18
C ASN A 85 8.87 -6.00 16.57
N GLN A 86 8.14 -6.39 17.62
CA GLN A 86 8.66 -6.48 18.98
C GLN A 86 9.82 -7.47 19.10
N LYS A 87 9.75 -8.63 18.43
CA LYS A 87 10.87 -9.58 18.34
C LYS A 87 12.13 -8.97 17.73
N ALA A 88 12.00 -7.91 16.93
CA ALA A 88 13.10 -7.18 16.31
C ALA A 88 13.47 -5.87 17.02
N SER A 89 12.93 -5.65 18.23
CA SER A 89 13.09 -4.39 19.00
C SER A 89 12.54 -3.15 18.30
N VAL A 90 11.54 -3.32 17.42
CA VAL A 90 10.87 -2.23 16.72
C VAL A 90 9.46 -2.01 17.28
N PRO A 91 9.08 -0.78 17.64
CA PRO A 91 7.73 -0.49 18.11
C PRO A 91 6.71 -0.37 16.96
N GLY A 92 5.43 -0.59 17.28
CA GLY A 92 4.31 -0.28 16.40
C GLY A 92 3.80 -1.45 15.55
N LYS A 93 2.73 -1.16 14.79
CA LYS A 93 1.87 -2.15 14.11
C LYS A 93 1.98 -2.16 12.59
N ILE A 94 2.92 -1.40 12.03
CA ILE A 94 3.16 -1.37 10.59
C ILE A 94 4.00 -2.61 10.25
N PRO A 95 3.59 -3.44 9.28
CA PRO A 95 4.28 -4.70 9.00
C PRO A 95 5.72 -4.47 8.53
N SER A 96 6.66 -5.15 9.17
CA SER A 96 8.06 -5.23 8.72
C SER A 96 8.21 -6.13 7.50
N GLY A 97 9.34 -6.01 6.81
CA GLY A 97 9.66 -6.89 5.68
C GLY A 97 9.79 -8.36 6.08
N LEU A 98 10.22 -8.67 7.31
CA LEU A 98 10.19 -10.04 7.85
C LEU A 98 8.76 -10.58 7.94
N PHE A 99 7.84 -9.82 8.56
CA PHE A 99 6.44 -10.23 8.65
C PHE A 99 5.83 -10.47 7.27
N ASN A 100 6.06 -9.54 6.33
CA ASN A 100 5.57 -9.69 4.96
C ASN A 100 6.15 -10.91 4.26
N SER A 101 7.46 -11.16 4.41
CA SER A 101 8.12 -12.31 3.81
C SER A 101 7.63 -13.64 4.39
N MET A 102 7.38 -13.71 5.70
CA MET A 102 6.93 -14.95 6.35
C MET A 102 5.50 -15.33 5.95
N PHE A 103 4.59 -14.36 5.82
CA PHE A 103 3.19 -14.61 5.45
C PHE A 103 2.90 -14.42 3.94
N GLU A 104 3.94 -14.25 3.11
CA GLU A 104 3.83 -14.00 1.67
C GLU A 104 2.92 -12.80 1.32
N PHE A 105 3.01 -11.73 2.09
CA PHE A 105 2.28 -10.48 1.82
C PHE A 105 3.08 -9.53 0.94
N GLU A 106 2.37 -8.75 0.13
CA GLU A 106 2.99 -7.77 -0.76
C GLU A 106 3.28 -6.46 -0.02
N SER A 107 4.55 -6.06 0.01
CA SER A 107 4.96 -4.88 0.79
C SER A 107 4.28 -3.58 0.34
N CYS A 108 4.07 -3.36 -0.97
CA CYS A 108 3.47 -2.14 -1.51
C CYS A 108 1.95 -2.03 -1.28
N THR A 109 1.28 -3.12 -0.91
CA THR A 109 -0.19 -3.24 -0.83
C THR A 109 -0.64 -3.89 0.47
N TRP A 110 0.22 -3.87 1.50
CA TRP A 110 -0.02 -4.53 2.80
C TRP A 110 -1.35 -4.12 3.46
N ALA A 111 -1.86 -2.93 3.17
CA ALA A 111 -3.16 -2.47 3.68
C ALA A 111 -4.35 -3.26 3.10
N ALA A 112 -4.24 -3.68 1.83
CA ALA A 112 -5.21 -4.56 1.20
C ALA A 112 -5.11 -5.98 1.78
N ASP A 113 -3.90 -6.47 2.02
CA ASP A 113 -3.65 -7.76 2.67
C ASP A 113 -4.25 -7.77 4.08
N ALA A 114 -4.02 -6.71 4.86
CA ALA A 114 -4.64 -6.51 6.17
C ALA A 114 -6.17 -6.44 6.10
N ALA A 115 -6.72 -5.80 5.06
CA ALA A 115 -8.16 -5.72 4.86
C ALA A 115 -8.78 -7.07 4.49
N ASN A 116 -8.05 -7.97 3.84
CA ASN A 116 -8.52 -9.29 3.40
C ASN A 116 -8.26 -10.39 4.44
N THR A 117 -7.28 -10.20 5.31
CA THR A 117 -6.93 -11.14 6.38
C THR A 117 -7.93 -11.06 7.54
N LYS A 118 -8.42 -12.21 7.98
CA LYS A 118 -9.21 -12.37 9.21
C LYS A 118 -8.28 -12.57 10.40
N CYS A 119 -7.49 -13.65 10.37
CA CYS A 119 -6.58 -14.02 11.45
C CYS A 119 -5.30 -14.67 10.93
N LEU A 120 -4.24 -14.66 11.75
CA LEU A 120 -2.93 -15.26 11.52
C LEU A 120 -2.52 -16.09 12.74
N GLY A 121 -1.71 -17.13 12.53
CA GLY A 121 -1.12 -17.94 13.59
C GLY A 121 0.22 -18.53 13.18
N LEU A 122 1.04 -18.92 14.16
CA LEU A 122 2.30 -19.62 13.94
C LEU A 122 2.64 -20.60 15.06
N ASP A 123 3.25 -21.73 14.69
CA ASP A 123 3.93 -22.68 15.59
C ASP A 123 5.29 -22.97 14.98
N GLY A 124 6.35 -22.97 15.78
CA GLY A 124 7.68 -23.29 15.25
C GLY A 124 8.77 -23.39 16.31
N TYR A 125 9.85 -24.04 15.90
CA TYR A 125 11.09 -24.09 16.65
C TYR A 125 12.04 -22.98 16.20
N PHE A 126 12.60 -22.28 17.18
CA PHE A 126 13.63 -21.27 17.02
C PHE A 126 14.85 -21.71 17.82
N ILE A 127 15.95 -22.00 17.13
CA ILE A 127 17.19 -22.51 17.67
C ILE A 127 18.24 -21.42 17.48
N SER A 128 18.45 -20.59 18.49
CA SER A 128 19.61 -19.72 18.55
C SER A 128 20.79 -20.53 19.07
N LEU A 129 21.90 -20.54 18.33
CA LEU A 129 23.14 -21.17 18.77
C LEU A 129 23.97 -20.17 19.59
N PHE A 130 24.00 -18.92 19.13
CA PHE A 130 24.62 -17.79 19.78
C PHE A 130 24.05 -16.48 19.21
N SER A 131 24.20 -15.40 19.97
CA SER A 131 23.78 -14.07 19.55
C SER A 131 24.91 -13.07 19.71
N PHE A 132 25.04 -12.13 18.77
CA PHE A 132 25.93 -10.99 18.89
C PHE A 132 25.12 -9.73 19.13
N HIS A 133 25.61 -8.86 20.00
CA HIS A 133 25.03 -7.54 20.21
C HIS A 133 26.09 -6.48 20.49
N ILE A 134 25.74 -5.23 20.20
CA ILE A 134 26.55 -4.05 20.53
C ILE A 134 26.24 -3.66 21.98
N ASP A 135 27.26 -3.73 22.83
CA ASP A 135 27.23 -3.28 24.22
C ASP A 135 28.02 -1.98 24.36
N ARG A 136 27.49 -0.92 23.74
CA ARG A 136 28.05 0.43 23.81
C ARG A 136 26.96 1.44 24.06
N TYR A 137 27.13 2.25 25.10
CA TYR A 137 26.25 3.36 25.41
C TYR A 137 27.06 4.60 25.80
N PRO A 138 26.83 5.78 25.17
CA PRO A 138 25.91 6.01 24.06
C PRO A 138 26.45 5.45 22.72
N LEU A 139 25.53 5.02 21.86
CA LEU A 139 25.86 4.69 20.46
C LEU A 139 25.81 5.98 19.62
N VAL A 140 26.82 6.20 18.78
CA VAL A 140 26.99 7.45 18.02
C VAL A 140 27.19 7.14 16.54
N LEU A 141 26.48 7.87 15.67
CA LEU A 141 26.63 7.77 14.22
C LEU A 141 27.96 8.37 13.74
N CYS A 142 28.55 7.79 12.70
CA CYS A 142 29.69 8.35 12.00
C CYS A 142 29.34 9.73 11.41
N ASP A 143 30.34 10.62 11.35
CA ASP A 143 30.13 12.00 10.90
C ASP A 143 29.66 12.06 9.43
N GLU A 144 30.08 11.13 8.58
CA GLU A 144 29.63 11.02 7.19
C GLU A 144 28.12 10.77 7.09
N VAL A 145 27.55 10.01 8.04
CA VAL A 145 26.11 9.73 8.08
C VAL A 145 25.36 10.96 8.59
N ARG A 146 25.88 11.61 9.64
CA ARG A 146 25.28 12.84 10.21
C ARG A 146 25.27 13.98 9.19
N ASN A 147 26.37 14.17 8.46
CA ASN A 147 26.53 15.19 7.43
C ASN A 147 25.71 14.91 6.17
N ALA A 148 25.27 13.67 5.95
CA ALA A 148 24.42 13.31 4.83
C ALA A 148 22.93 13.64 5.05
N VAL A 149 22.53 14.04 6.26
CA VAL A 149 21.14 14.40 6.58
C VAL A 149 20.79 15.74 5.92
N PRO A 150 19.77 15.79 5.04
CA PRO A 150 19.37 17.04 4.39
C PRO A 150 18.82 18.06 5.40
N SER A 151 19.22 19.32 5.29
CA SER A 151 18.76 20.41 6.17
C SER A 151 17.36 20.95 5.84
N SER A 152 16.79 20.55 4.70
CA SER A 152 15.47 20.93 4.20
C SER A 152 14.72 19.71 3.65
N TRP A 153 13.44 19.88 3.34
CA TRP A 153 12.67 18.86 2.60
C TRP A 153 13.14 18.78 1.14
N ASP A 154 14.16 17.96 0.89
CA ASP A 154 14.67 17.62 -0.44
C ASP A 154 14.34 16.14 -0.73
N PRO A 155 13.31 15.85 -1.54
CA PRO A 155 12.89 14.48 -1.86
C PRO A 155 14.01 13.59 -2.42
N CYS A 156 14.89 14.14 -3.27
CA CYS A 156 15.98 13.39 -3.89
C CYS A 156 17.05 13.04 -2.87
N ALA A 157 17.47 14.02 -2.04
CA ALA A 157 18.48 13.79 -1.02
C ALA A 157 17.97 12.85 0.09
N LEU A 158 16.70 12.98 0.50
CA LEU A 158 16.06 12.10 1.47
C LEU A 158 15.94 10.65 0.95
N ALA A 159 15.48 10.47 -0.29
CA ALA A 159 15.41 9.15 -0.91
C ALA A 159 16.79 8.49 -1.03
N ARG A 160 17.81 9.27 -1.42
CA ARG A 160 19.20 8.81 -1.49
C ARG A 160 19.74 8.41 -0.12
N PHE A 161 19.43 9.16 0.94
CA PHE A 161 19.81 8.81 2.31
C PHE A 161 19.20 7.45 2.70
N ILE A 162 17.89 7.29 2.53
CA ILE A 162 17.18 6.05 2.87
C ILE A 162 17.71 4.87 2.04
N GLY A 163 17.93 5.07 0.74
CA GLY A 163 18.48 4.04 -0.14
C GLY A 163 19.88 3.57 0.28
N LYS A 164 20.75 4.53 0.66
CA LYS A 164 22.16 4.30 1.02
C LYS A 164 22.33 3.72 2.42
N TYR A 165 21.69 4.32 3.42
CA TYR A 165 21.91 3.99 4.84
C TYR A 165 20.78 3.16 5.46
N GLY A 166 19.65 2.99 4.77
CA GLY A 166 18.48 2.32 5.32
C GLY A 166 17.69 3.21 6.28
N THR A 167 16.80 2.57 7.03
CA THR A 167 15.90 3.22 8.00
C THR A 167 16.31 2.94 9.45
N HIS A 168 17.00 1.82 9.68
CA HIS A 168 17.38 1.33 11.00
C HIS A 168 18.84 0.87 11.01
N ILE A 169 19.38 0.66 12.22
CA ILE A 169 20.73 0.12 12.44
C ILE A 169 20.61 -1.23 13.14
N ILE A 170 21.37 -2.21 12.69
CA ILE A 170 21.47 -3.53 13.35
C ILE A 170 22.29 -3.38 14.63
N VAL A 171 21.68 -3.63 15.78
CA VAL A 171 22.35 -3.59 17.09
C VAL A 171 22.51 -4.96 17.73
N GLY A 172 21.78 -5.96 17.22
CA GLY A 172 21.91 -7.34 17.65
C GLY A 172 21.41 -8.31 16.58
N LEU A 173 21.84 -9.56 16.66
CA LEU A 173 21.37 -10.64 15.81
C LEU A 173 21.66 -12.01 16.45
N SER A 174 20.85 -13.00 16.09
CA SER A 174 20.98 -14.39 16.54
C SER A 174 21.27 -15.31 15.35
N ILE A 175 22.24 -16.21 15.51
CA ILE A 175 22.65 -17.20 14.50
C ILE A 175 22.17 -18.58 14.92
N GLY A 176 21.55 -19.31 14.00
CA GLY A 176 21.10 -20.68 14.23
C GLY A 176 20.13 -21.17 13.16
N GLY A 177 18.99 -21.72 13.57
CA GLY A 177 17.99 -22.28 12.67
C GLY A 177 16.56 -22.04 13.18
N GLN A 178 15.61 -21.94 12.27
CA GLN A 178 14.18 -21.94 12.57
C GLN A 178 13.41 -22.82 11.59
N ASP A 179 12.37 -23.46 12.10
CA ASP A 179 11.43 -24.31 11.38
C ASP A 179 10.02 -23.99 11.87
N VAL A 180 9.22 -23.35 11.00
CA VAL A 180 7.98 -22.68 11.40
C VAL A 180 6.87 -23.05 10.43
N VAL A 181 5.70 -23.38 10.98
CA VAL A 181 4.44 -23.45 10.25
C VAL A 181 3.60 -22.22 10.56
N LEU A 182 3.07 -21.58 9.53
CA LEU A 182 2.24 -20.38 9.62
C LEU A 182 0.88 -20.68 9.01
N VAL A 183 -0.15 -20.06 9.56
CA VAL A 183 -1.50 -20.12 8.99
C VAL A 183 -2.04 -18.72 8.73
N ARG A 184 -2.62 -18.54 7.55
CA ARG A 184 -3.35 -17.36 7.13
C ARG A 184 -4.81 -17.73 6.91
N GLN A 185 -5.70 -16.99 7.56
CA GLN A 185 -7.14 -17.08 7.36
C GLN A 185 -7.66 -15.80 6.72
N ASP A 186 -8.33 -15.92 5.58
CA ASP A 186 -8.99 -14.82 4.88
C ASP A 186 -10.39 -14.55 5.43
N LYS A 187 -10.92 -13.35 5.22
CA LYS A 187 -12.28 -12.97 5.63
C LYS A 187 -13.40 -13.77 4.95
N SER A 188 -13.09 -14.47 3.86
CA SER A 188 -14.01 -15.39 3.20
C SER A 188 -14.21 -16.69 3.98
N SER A 189 -13.32 -17.00 4.94
CA SER A 189 -13.36 -18.23 5.72
C SER A 189 -14.31 -18.15 6.91
N ASN A 190 -15.16 -19.18 7.05
CA ASN A 190 -16.09 -19.33 8.16
C ASN A 190 -15.52 -20.13 9.34
N LEU A 191 -14.24 -20.53 9.30
CA LEU A 191 -13.64 -21.29 10.39
C LEU A 191 -13.50 -20.40 11.64
N GLU A 192 -13.83 -20.96 12.81
CA GLU A 192 -13.70 -20.24 14.08
C GLU A 192 -12.23 -20.20 14.54
N PRO A 193 -11.77 -19.10 15.17
CA PRO A 193 -10.38 -18.97 15.62
C PRO A 193 -9.92 -20.09 16.56
N SER A 194 -10.80 -20.61 17.42
CA SER A 194 -10.47 -21.72 18.32
C SER A 194 -10.24 -23.04 17.59
N GLU A 195 -11.01 -23.30 16.52
CA GLU A 195 -10.81 -24.48 15.69
C GLU A 195 -9.54 -24.35 14.85
N LEU A 196 -9.27 -23.15 14.32
CA LEU A 196 -8.02 -22.85 13.61
C LEU A 196 -6.80 -23.05 14.51
N LYS A 197 -6.86 -22.60 15.77
CA LYS A 197 -5.81 -22.80 16.77
C LYS A 197 -5.53 -24.29 17.00
N ARG A 198 -6.58 -25.07 17.24
CA ARG A 198 -6.46 -26.52 17.45
C ARG A 198 -5.80 -27.21 16.25
N LEU A 199 -6.22 -26.87 15.04
CA LEU A 199 -5.64 -27.46 13.82
C LEU A 199 -4.16 -27.08 13.64
N LEU A 200 -3.78 -25.85 13.98
CA LEU A 200 -2.38 -25.42 13.96
C LEU A 200 -1.54 -26.17 14.99
N ASP A 201 -2.05 -26.35 16.21
CA ASP A 201 -1.36 -27.06 17.28
C ASP A 201 -1.19 -28.55 16.95
N ASP A 202 -2.26 -29.19 16.47
CA ASP A 202 -2.23 -30.59 16.03
C ASP A 202 -1.22 -30.79 14.89
N LEU A 203 -1.15 -29.84 13.95
CA LEU A 203 -0.17 -29.88 12.87
C LEU A 203 1.26 -29.66 13.38
N GLY A 204 1.46 -28.71 14.28
CA GLY A 204 2.75 -28.46 14.92
C GLY A 204 3.28 -29.68 15.69
N ASP A 205 2.41 -30.38 16.42
CA ASP A 205 2.76 -31.60 17.14
C ASP A 205 3.11 -32.76 16.19
N GLN A 206 2.40 -32.88 15.06
CA GLN A 206 2.77 -33.85 14.03
C GLN A 206 4.14 -33.53 13.42
N LEU A 207 4.39 -32.27 13.09
CA LEU A 207 5.62 -31.84 12.42
C LEU A 207 6.84 -31.89 13.33
N PHE A 208 6.72 -31.41 14.57
CA PHE A 208 7.89 -31.14 15.40
C PHE A 208 8.12 -32.16 16.52
N THR A 209 7.07 -32.84 16.99
CA THR A 209 7.21 -33.88 18.03
C THR A 209 6.97 -35.30 17.50
N GLY A 210 6.50 -35.44 16.26
CA GLY A 210 6.15 -36.74 15.67
C GLY A 210 4.91 -37.36 16.31
N THR A 211 4.09 -36.56 17.01
CA THR A 211 2.88 -37.03 17.67
C THR A 211 1.81 -37.23 16.60
N CYS A 212 1.51 -38.48 16.28
CA CYS A 212 0.43 -38.81 15.35
C CYS A 212 -0.90 -38.83 16.12
N SER A 213 -1.75 -37.83 15.91
CA SER A 213 -3.11 -37.77 16.48
C SER A 213 -4.09 -38.77 15.81
N PHE A 214 -3.64 -39.99 15.53
CA PHE A 214 -4.54 -41.07 15.10
C PHE A 214 -5.21 -41.68 16.33
N THR A 215 -6.36 -41.14 16.73
CA THR A 215 -7.30 -41.90 17.57
C THR A 215 -7.92 -43.02 16.71
N PRO A 216 -7.77 -44.32 17.04
CA PRO A 216 -8.25 -45.42 16.19
C PRO A 216 -9.79 -45.52 16.03
N ASN A 217 -10.56 -44.67 16.73
CA ASN A 217 -12.01 -44.83 16.88
C ASN A 217 -12.85 -43.64 16.36
N ALA A 218 -12.40 -42.93 15.33
CA ALA A 218 -13.17 -41.86 14.69
C ALA A 218 -13.68 -42.26 13.29
N ARG A 219 -14.34 -43.41 13.14
CA ARG A 219 -15.07 -43.71 11.90
C ARG A 219 -16.36 -42.88 11.73
N ASP A 220 -16.78 -42.13 12.76
CA ASP A 220 -18.03 -41.37 12.76
C ASP A 220 -17.90 -39.83 12.96
N GLN A 221 -16.69 -39.26 12.85
CA GLN A 221 -16.54 -37.80 12.73
C GLN A 221 -15.66 -37.45 11.54
N LYS A 222 -16.26 -37.34 10.36
CA LYS A 222 -15.72 -36.53 9.26
C LYS A 222 -15.70 -35.07 9.70
N SER A 223 -14.80 -34.67 10.60
CA SER A 223 -14.48 -33.25 10.73
C SER A 223 -13.80 -32.83 9.43
N LYS A 224 -14.35 -31.78 8.81
CA LYS A 224 -13.91 -31.21 7.54
C LYS A 224 -12.60 -30.46 7.74
N THR A 225 -11.52 -31.16 8.09
CA THR A 225 -10.19 -30.54 8.18
C THR A 225 -9.87 -29.93 6.82
N PRO A 226 -9.61 -28.61 6.73
CA PRO A 226 -9.32 -27.97 5.46
C PRO A 226 -8.11 -28.65 4.80
N LEU A 227 -8.18 -28.85 3.47
CA LEU A 227 -7.09 -29.47 2.70
C LEU A 227 -5.75 -28.70 2.87
N ALA A 228 -5.84 -27.43 3.27
CA ALA A 228 -4.70 -26.55 3.58
C ALA A 228 -3.72 -27.17 4.59
N PHE A 229 -4.22 -27.97 5.54
CA PHE A 229 -3.42 -28.58 6.60
C PHE A 229 -2.75 -29.90 6.18
N ASN A 230 -3.02 -30.42 4.98
CA ASN A 230 -2.31 -31.60 4.47
C ASN A 230 -0.96 -31.18 3.88
N VAL A 231 0.04 -30.98 4.75
CA VAL A 231 1.37 -30.52 4.34
C VAL A 231 2.34 -31.64 3.95
N PHE A 232 1.88 -32.89 4.02
CA PHE A 232 2.72 -34.08 3.80
C PHE A 232 2.69 -34.59 2.35
N ASP A 233 1.80 -34.06 1.51
CA ASP A 233 1.73 -34.42 0.09
C ASP A 233 2.89 -33.76 -0.70
N PRO A 234 3.58 -34.51 -1.59
CA PRO A 234 4.72 -33.99 -2.32
C PRO A 234 4.30 -32.89 -3.33
N GLN A 235 4.76 -31.66 -3.11
CA GLN A 235 4.62 -30.54 -4.04
C GLN A 235 5.96 -30.19 -4.72
N PRO A 236 5.94 -29.62 -5.94
CA PRO A 236 7.16 -29.20 -6.64
C PRO A 236 7.89 -28.10 -5.88
N VAL A 237 9.18 -28.33 -5.63
CA VAL A 237 10.09 -27.46 -4.87
C VAL A 237 10.24 -26.10 -5.56
N VAL A 238 9.83 -25.02 -4.88
CA VAL A 238 10.13 -23.63 -5.28
C VAL A 238 11.37 -23.16 -4.51
N PHE A 239 12.26 -22.43 -5.19
CA PHE A 239 13.64 -22.12 -4.76
C PHE A 239 13.75 -21.02 -3.69
N ASP A 240 12.74 -20.84 -2.83
CA ASP A 240 12.73 -19.84 -1.75
C ASP A 240 12.39 -20.47 -0.39
N SER A 241 12.84 -19.84 0.71
CA SER A 241 12.78 -20.36 2.09
C SER A 241 11.37 -20.57 2.68
N VAL A 242 10.33 -20.27 1.92
CA VAL A 242 8.91 -20.45 2.27
C VAL A 242 8.25 -21.20 1.12
N SER A 243 7.62 -22.33 1.43
CA SER A 243 6.86 -23.12 0.46
C SER A 243 5.37 -22.98 0.78
N PRO A 244 4.54 -22.41 -0.12
CA PRO A 244 3.10 -22.38 0.06
C PRO A 244 2.55 -23.78 -0.17
N VAL A 245 2.02 -24.41 0.88
CA VAL A 245 1.69 -25.84 0.80
C VAL A 245 0.26 -26.07 0.31
N SER A 246 -0.65 -25.09 0.44
CA SER A 246 -1.94 -25.08 -0.26
C SER A 246 -2.78 -23.83 0.04
N SER A 247 -3.38 -23.24 -1.00
CA SER A 247 -4.49 -22.29 -0.88
C SER A 247 -5.79 -23.00 -1.27
N THR A 248 -6.75 -23.12 -0.35
CA THR A 248 -8.02 -23.81 -0.66
C THR A 248 -9.16 -22.83 -0.92
N LYS A 249 -10.25 -23.35 -1.50
CA LYS A 249 -11.54 -22.64 -1.63
C LYS A 249 -12.12 -22.18 -0.28
N ASP A 250 -11.57 -22.63 0.84
CA ASP A 250 -12.05 -22.37 2.19
C ASP A 250 -11.44 -21.10 2.84
N GLY A 251 -10.60 -20.37 2.10
CA GLY A 251 -9.97 -19.13 2.57
C GLY A 251 -8.89 -19.37 3.63
N ILE A 252 -8.25 -20.53 3.63
CA ILE A 252 -7.12 -20.89 4.51
C ILE A 252 -5.89 -21.15 3.66
N THR A 253 -4.74 -20.63 4.11
CA THR A 253 -3.41 -20.93 3.56
C THR A 253 -2.50 -21.38 4.70
N VAL A 254 -1.79 -22.49 4.53
CA VAL A 254 -0.73 -22.95 5.43
C VAL A 254 0.62 -22.84 4.71
N LEU A 255 1.60 -22.25 5.41
CA LEU A 255 2.94 -21.99 4.89
C LEU A 255 3.96 -22.67 5.80
N CYS A 256 4.93 -23.38 5.21
CA CYS A 256 6.06 -23.92 5.95
C CYS A 256 7.32 -23.12 5.58
N ALA A 257 8.02 -22.62 6.59
CA ALA A 257 9.19 -21.76 6.45
C ALA A 257 10.37 -22.31 7.25
N LYS A 258 11.48 -22.60 6.57
CA LYS A 258 12.74 -23.03 7.19
C LYS A 258 13.84 -22.02 6.89
N LYS A 259 14.69 -21.74 7.87
CA LYS A 259 15.86 -20.87 7.71
C LYS A 259 17.00 -21.35 8.61
N GLY A 260 18.21 -21.43 8.08
CA GLY A 260 19.32 -22.13 8.74
C GLY A 260 19.09 -23.65 8.78
N GLY A 261 20.16 -24.41 8.91
CA GLY A 261 20.16 -25.84 8.60
C GLY A 261 20.04 -26.13 7.09
N ASP A 262 19.92 -27.40 6.74
CA ASP A 262 19.58 -27.83 5.38
C ASP A 262 18.07 -27.64 5.15
N THR A 263 17.70 -26.57 4.46
CA THR A 263 16.29 -26.27 4.19
C THR A 263 15.65 -27.16 3.13
N SER A 264 16.41 -28.06 2.49
CA SER A 264 15.91 -28.98 1.46
C SER A 264 15.24 -30.24 2.04
N VAL A 265 15.52 -30.56 3.30
CA VAL A 265 14.93 -31.72 3.97
C VAL A 265 13.49 -31.44 4.39
N SER A 266 12.64 -32.45 4.27
CA SER A 266 11.19 -32.30 4.48
C SER A 266 10.81 -32.37 5.96
N SER A 267 11.52 -33.16 6.77
CA SER A 267 11.15 -33.43 8.15
C SER A 267 11.93 -32.59 9.17
N HIS A 268 11.29 -32.28 10.30
CA HIS A 268 11.94 -31.55 11.39
C HIS A 268 13.12 -32.33 12.00
N CYS A 269 12.96 -33.64 12.16
CA CYS A 269 13.96 -34.51 12.79
C CYS A 269 15.22 -34.67 11.93
N GLU A 270 15.12 -34.61 10.60
CA GLU A 270 16.27 -34.57 9.70
C GLU A 270 16.89 -33.18 9.64
N TRP A 271 16.08 -32.12 9.71
CA TRP A 271 16.54 -30.73 9.71
C TRP A 271 17.34 -30.38 10.96
N LEU A 272 16.84 -30.73 12.14
CA LEU A 272 17.40 -30.36 13.44
C LEU A 272 18.92 -30.61 13.58
N PRO A 273 19.47 -31.81 13.26
CA PRO A 273 20.91 -32.06 13.40
C PRO A 273 21.78 -31.26 12.42
N THR A 274 21.21 -30.70 11.35
CA THR A 274 21.96 -29.92 10.36
C THR A 274 22.21 -28.48 10.80
N VAL A 275 21.40 -27.94 11.73
CA VAL A 275 21.44 -26.54 12.18
C VAL A 275 22.82 -26.09 12.66
N PRO A 276 23.56 -26.84 13.51
CA PRO A 276 24.89 -26.42 13.94
C PRO A 276 25.93 -26.35 12.80
N SER A 277 25.76 -27.16 11.76
CA SER A 277 26.70 -27.23 10.63
C SER A 277 26.42 -26.19 9.54
N MET A 278 25.17 -25.77 9.40
CA MET A 278 24.70 -24.84 8.37
C MET A 278 23.83 -23.71 8.94
N PRO A 279 24.25 -22.99 10.01
CA PRO A 279 23.37 -21.99 10.61
C PRO A 279 23.19 -20.76 9.71
N ASP A 280 22.11 -20.01 9.93
CA ASP A 280 21.83 -18.70 9.31
C ASP A 280 21.39 -17.68 10.36
N ALA A 281 21.33 -16.39 10.01
CA ALA A 281 20.81 -15.35 10.88
C ALA A 281 19.28 -15.44 10.99
N ILE A 282 18.77 -15.89 12.14
CA ILE A 282 17.32 -16.13 12.34
C ILE A 282 16.60 -14.93 12.96
N GLN A 283 17.31 -14.08 13.68
CA GLN A 283 16.76 -12.90 14.34
C GLN A 283 17.70 -11.71 14.20
N LEU A 284 17.14 -10.51 14.01
CA LEU A 284 17.83 -9.24 13.95
C LEU A 284 17.12 -8.25 14.88
N SER A 285 17.89 -7.47 15.61
CA SER A 285 17.42 -6.42 16.52
C SER A 285 17.90 -5.06 16.04
N PHE A 286 17.00 -4.08 16.07
CA PHE A 286 17.21 -2.78 15.44
C PHE A 286 16.98 -1.61 16.38
N ILE A 287 17.60 -0.47 16.04
CA ILE A 287 17.16 0.84 16.49
C ILE A 287 16.95 1.78 15.30
N PRO A 288 16.00 2.74 15.35
CA PRO A 288 15.81 3.69 14.26
C PRO A 288 17.05 4.58 14.08
N ILE A 289 17.51 4.79 12.85
CA ILE A 289 18.70 5.63 12.58
C ILE A 289 18.51 7.06 13.11
N THR A 290 17.26 7.53 13.09
CA THR A 290 16.85 8.86 13.57
C THR A 290 16.96 9.03 15.08
N SER A 291 16.99 7.94 15.85
CA SER A 291 17.20 7.99 17.31
C SER A 291 18.62 8.45 17.68
N LEU A 292 19.58 8.28 16.76
CA LEU A 292 20.98 8.67 16.94
C LEU A 292 21.33 10.05 16.35
N LEU A 293 20.36 10.76 15.79
CA LEU A 293 20.56 12.09 15.16
C LEU A 293 20.26 13.25 16.12
N LYS A 294 20.67 13.12 17.38
CA LYS A 294 20.54 14.21 18.34
C LYS A 294 21.34 15.42 17.83
N ASP A 295 20.72 16.60 17.88
CA ASP A 295 21.31 17.88 17.49
C ASP A 295 21.74 18.00 16.01
N VAL A 296 21.25 17.12 15.12
CA VAL A 296 21.47 17.22 13.67
C VAL A 296 20.36 18.05 13.00
N PRO A 297 20.70 19.15 12.30
CA PRO A 297 19.73 19.91 11.51
C PRO A 297 19.02 19.04 10.48
N GLY A 298 17.70 19.24 10.30
CA GLY A 298 16.93 18.47 9.32
C GLY A 298 16.52 17.05 9.73
N LYS A 299 16.87 16.59 10.94
CA LYS A 299 16.42 15.27 11.46
C LYS A 299 14.91 15.07 11.38
N GLY A 300 14.13 16.16 11.52
CA GLY A 300 12.67 16.13 11.43
C GLY A 300 12.19 15.76 10.03
N PHE A 301 12.83 16.30 8.98
CA PHE A 301 12.52 15.94 7.60
C PHE A 301 12.85 14.49 7.30
N LEU A 302 14.03 14.02 7.74
CA LEU A 302 14.41 12.61 7.58
C LEU A 302 13.48 11.66 8.33
N SER A 303 13.12 11.99 9.58
CA SER A 303 12.17 11.20 10.36
C SER A 303 10.80 11.14 9.69
N HIS A 304 10.30 12.26 9.15
CA HIS A 304 9.05 12.27 8.41
C HIS A 304 9.13 11.43 7.12
N ALA A 305 10.21 11.56 6.35
CA ALA A 305 10.42 10.78 5.12
C ALA A 305 10.50 9.26 5.38
N ILE A 306 11.24 8.84 6.42
CA ILE A 306 11.32 7.43 6.83
C ILE A 306 9.95 6.91 7.27
N ASN A 307 9.19 7.69 8.04
CA ASN A 307 7.85 7.29 8.48
C ASN A 307 6.89 7.11 7.29
N LEU A 308 6.93 8.00 6.30
CA LEU A 308 6.16 7.84 5.07
C LEU A 308 6.61 6.62 4.28
N TYR A 309 7.93 6.41 4.15
CA TYR A 309 8.48 5.25 3.45
C TYR A 309 8.07 3.92 4.11
N LEU A 310 8.19 3.79 5.43
CA LEU A 310 7.80 2.58 6.15
C LEU A 310 6.29 2.33 6.12
N ARG A 311 5.48 3.41 6.13
CA ARG A 311 4.02 3.33 6.10
C ARG A 311 3.48 2.93 4.72
N TYR A 312 3.94 3.59 3.66
CA TYR A 312 3.39 3.40 2.30
C TYR A 312 4.21 2.44 1.44
N LYS A 313 5.46 2.17 1.84
CA LYS A 313 6.39 1.24 1.17
C LYS A 313 6.43 1.38 -0.36
N PRO A 314 6.55 2.61 -0.92
CA PRO A 314 6.76 2.76 -2.36
C PRO A 314 8.06 2.07 -2.78
N PRO A 315 8.21 1.67 -4.05
CA PRO A 315 9.49 1.18 -4.57
C PRO A 315 10.61 2.19 -4.30
N ILE A 316 11.79 1.71 -3.90
CA ILE A 316 12.91 2.58 -3.55
C ILE A 316 13.37 3.47 -4.73
N SER A 317 13.21 2.97 -5.96
CA SER A 317 13.45 3.70 -7.22
C SER A 317 12.54 4.91 -7.42
N ASP A 318 11.37 4.90 -6.78
CA ASP A 318 10.33 5.89 -6.92
C ASP A 318 10.15 6.75 -5.66
N LEU A 319 10.97 6.52 -4.63
CA LEU A 319 10.82 7.17 -3.34
C LEU A 319 10.96 8.69 -3.44
N HIS A 320 11.83 9.22 -4.29
CA HIS A 320 11.96 10.67 -4.47
C HIS A 320 10.71 11.27 -5.14
N TYR A 321 10.14 10.60 -6.15
CA TYR A 321 8.86 11.03 -6.75
C TYR A 321 7.73 10.95 -5.73
N PHE A 322 7.67 9.85 -4.96
CA PHE A 322 6.72 9.68 -3.89
C PHE A 322 6.79 10.84 -2.91
N LEU A 323 7.97 11.16 -2.36
CA LEU A 323 8.18 12.22 -1.36
C LEU A 323 7.82 13.61 -1.90
N ASP A 324 8.11 13.90 -3.17
CA ASP A 324 7.75 15.17 -3.83
C ASP A 324 6.21 15.34 -3.97
N PHE A 325 5.47 14.22 -4.01
CA PHE A 325 4.00 14.19 -4.11
C PHE A 325 3.27 14.15 -2.76
N GLN A 326 3.99 14.21 -1.63
CA GLN A 326 3.39 14.20 -0.27
C GLN A 326 2.90 15.59 0.19
N SER A 327 2.91 16.58 -0.70
CA SER A 327 2.31 17.89 -0.45
C SER A 327 0.81 17.78 -0.16
N HIS A 328 0.28 18.74 0.61
CA HIS A 328 -1.14 18.79 0.95
C HIS A 328 -2.02 18.81 -0.31
N LYS A 329 -3.13 18.07 -0.28
CA LYS A 329 -4.09 17.97 -1.38
C LYS A 329 -5.30 18.84 -1.11
N VAL A 330 -5.71 19.62 -2.11
CA VAL A 330 -6.91 20.46 -2.04
C VAL A 330 -7.80 20.21 -3.24
N TRP A 331 -9.07 20.57 -3.10
CA TRP A 331 -10.04 20.54 -4.21
C TRP A 331 -10.18 21.95 -4.80
N ALA A 332 -10.21 22.02 -6.13
CA ALA A 332 -10.60 23.20 -6.87
C ALA A 332 -11.95 22.94 -7.58
N PRO A 333 -12.94 23.84 -7.45
CA PRO A 333 -12.97 25.00 -6.54
C PRO A 333 -12.95 24.59 -5.06
N VAL A 334 -12.44 25.46 -4.18
CA VAL A 334 -12.49 25.22 -2.73
C VAL A 334 -13.93 25.42 -2.26
N HIS A 335 -14.41 24.59 -1.33
CA HIS A 335 -15.81 24.63 -0.87
C HIS A 335 -16.26 26.02 -0.36
N ASN A 336 -15.34 26.79 0.22
CA ASN A 336 -15.59 28.15 0.72
C ASN A 336 -15.61 29.24 -0.36
N ASP A 337 -15.12 28.95 -1.57
CA ASP A 337 -15.13 29.89 -2.70
C ASP A 337 -16.47 29.85 -3.46
N LEU A 338 -17.35 28.90 -3.13
CA LEU A 338 -18.69 28.84 -3.68
C LEU A 338 -19.54 29.93 -3.01
N PRO A 339 -20.21 30.82 -3.75
CA PRO A 339 -21.04 31.86 -3.15
C PRO A 339 -22.15 31.22 -2.32
N LEU A 340 -22.01 31.29 -0.99
CA LEU A 340 -23.04 30.92 -0.01
C LEU A 340 -24.14 31.98 0.10
N GLY A 341 -23.94 33.14 -0.53
CA GLY A 341 -24.93 34.21 -0.60
C GLY A 341 -25.99 33.97 -1.69
N PRO A 342 -27.15 34.64 -1.62
CA PRO A 342 -28.12 34.64 -2.70
C PRO A 342 -27.48 35.35 -3.90
N SER A 343 -26.82 34.60 -4.77
CA SER A 343 -26.38 35.10 -6.06
C SER A 343 -27.63 35.54 -6.82
N THR A 344 -27.85 36.85 -6.89
CA THR A 344 -28.89 37.48 -7.70
C THR A 344 -28.83 36.88 -9.09
N ASN A 345 -29.98 36.42 -9.56
CA ASN A 345 -30.21 35.83 -10.87
C ASN A 345 -29.74 36.77 -12.00
N VAL A 346 -28.45 36.76 -12.31
CA VAL A 346 -27.93 37.34 -13.55
C VAL A 346 -27.69 36.17 -14.48
N ALA A 347 -28.72 35.91 -15.28
CA ALA A 347 -28.72 35.29 -16.59
C ALA A 347 -27.40 34.65 -17.09
N SER A 348 -26.97 33.53 -16.48
CA SER A 348 -26.24 32.50 -17.23
C SER A 348 -27.29 31.53 -17.74
N SER A 349 -27.46 31.43 -19.06
CA SER A 349 -28.33 30.48 -19.74
C SER A 349 -28.14 29.08 -19.15
N SER A 350 -28.96 28.71 -18.18
CA SER A 350 -28.71 27.53 -17.36
C SER A 350 -29.21 26.31 -18.12
N SER A 351 -28.32 25.73 -18.93
CA SER A 351 -28.59 24.47 -19.62
C SER A 351 -28.84 23.37 -18.58
N ALA A 352 -30.04 22.81 -18.61
CA ALA A 352 -30.50 21.79 -17.68
C ALA A 352 -30.65 20.45 -18.39
N LEU A 353 -30.17 19.39 -17.74
CA LEU A 353 -30.41 18.02 -18.17
C LEU A 353 -31.80 17.59 -17.67
N HIS A 354 -32.56 16.99 -18.59
CA HIS A 354 -33.90 16.49 -18.33
C HIS A 354 -33.87 14.97 -18.36
N PHE A 355 -34.34 14.33 -17.29
CA PHE A 355 -34.39 12.87 -17.16
C PHE A 355 -35.75 12.28 -17.57
N TYR A 356 -36.83 13.06 -17.39
CA TYR A 356 -38.20 12.74 -17.77
C TYR A 356 -39.04 14.02 -17.92
N LEU A 357 -40.19 13.93 -18.61
CA LEU A 357 -40.99 15.08 -19.06
C LEU A 357 -41.42 16.05 -17.93
N LEU A 358 -41.70 15.53 -16.72
CA LEU A 358 -42.13 16.27 -15.54
C LEU A 358 -41.22 15.99 -14.32
N GLY A 359 -39.90 16.02 -14.54
CA GLY A 359 -38.90 15.61 -13.55
C GLY A 359 -38.02 16.69 -12.96
N PRO A 360 -37.18 16.34 -11.96
CA PRO A 360 -36.20 17.25 -11.41
C PRO A 360 -35.19 17.61 -12.50
N LYS A 361 -34.87 18.90 -12.58
CA LYS A 361 -33.86 19.43 -13.50
C LYS A 361 -32.50 19.40 -12.83
N LEU A 362 -31.52 18.82 -13.50
CA LEU A 362 -30.12 18.91 -13.10
C LEU A 362 -29.46 19.99 -13.94
N TYR A 363 -29.17 21.14 -13.32
CA TYR A 363 -28.43 22.21 -13.96
C TYR A 363 -26.97 21.81 -14.09
N VAL A 364 -26.26 22.31 -15.10
CA VAL A 364 -24.83 22.06 -15.27
C VAL A 364 -24.05 23.34 -15.04
N ASN A 365 -23.04 23.28 -14.18
CA ASN A 365 -22.07 24.35 -14.02
C ASN A 365 -21.06 24.27 -15.18
N THR A 366 -21.10 25.27 -16.06
CA THR A 366 -20.19 25.39 -17.22
C THR A 366 -18.93 26.20 -16.92
N SER A 367 -18.74 26.60 -15.66
CA SER A 367 -17.54 27.35 -15.24
C SER A 367 -16.29 26.49 -15.42
N GLN A 368 -15.22 27.10 -15.94
CA GLN A 368 -13.93 26.44 -16.08
C GLN A 368 -13.24 26.28 -14.72
N VAL A 369 -12.74 25.08 -14.45
CA VAL A 369 -11.91 24.79 -13.28
C VAL A 369 -10.49 24.60 -13.78
N THR A 370 -9.57 25.43 -13.31
CA THR A 370 -8.15 25.36 -13.69
C THR A 370 -7.28 25.41 -12.44
N VAL A 371 -6.17 24.69 -12.44
CA VAL A 371 -5.24 24.58 -11.28
C VAL A 371 -3.83 25.07 -11.62
N GLY A 372 -3.65 25.74 -12.77
CA GLY A 372 -2.36 26.23 -13.25
C GLY A 372 -1.33 25.10 -13.39
N LYS A 373 -0.09 25.35 -12.94
CA LYS A 373 1.01 24.37 -12.96
C LYS A 373 0.91 23.27 -11.89
N ARG A 374 -0.22 23.14 -11.19
CA ARG A 374 -0.37 22.15 -10.13
C ARG A 374 -0.91 20.85 -10.72
N PRO A 375 -0.22 19.72 -10.50
CA PRO A 375 -0.68 18.44 -11.03
C PRO A 375 -2.01 18.03 -10.39
N VAL A 376 -2.94 17.56 -11.23
CA VAL A 376 -4.21 16.98 -10.80
C VAL A 376 -3.99 15.50 -10.43
N THR A 377 -4.38 15.13 -9.20
CA THR A 377 -4.28 13.77 -8.65
C THR A 377 -5.63 13.10 -8.48
N GLY A 378 -6.73 13.78 -8.82
CA GLY A 378 -8.07 13.23 -8.75
C GLY A 378 -9.14 14.13 -9.34
N MET A 379 -10.32 13.56 -9.58
CA MET A 379 -11.50 14.28 -10.07
C MET A 379 -12.76 13.73 -9.39
N ARG A 380 -13.78 14.57 -9.28
CA ARG A 380 -15.12 14.14 -8.83
C ARG A 380 -16.21 15.00 -9.45
N PHE A 381 -17.42 14.45 -9.50
CA PHE A 381 -18.61 15.29 -9.57
C PHE A 381 -18.99 15.82 -8.21
N TYR A 382 -19.56 17.02 -8.22
CA TYR A 382 -20.10 17.66 -7.03
C TYR A 382 -21.44 18.34 -7.37
N LEU A 383 -22.40 18.27 -6.46
CA LEU A 383 -23.71 18.90 -6.61
C LEU A 383 -23.73 20.21 -5.82
N GLU A 384 -23.60 21.31 -6.53
CA GLU A 384 -23.51 22.67 -5.97
C GLU A 384 -24.90 23.32 -5.78
N GLY A 385 -24.89 24.42 -5.03
CA GLY A 385 -26.05 25.26 -4.73
C GLY A 385 -26.88 24.73 -3.56
N MET A 386 -27.71 25.60 -2.97
CA MET A 386 -28.54 25.26 -1.79
C MET A 386 -29.48 24.07 -2.04
N LYS A 387 -29.86 23.82 -3.29
CA LYS A 387 -30.74 22.71 -3.70
C LYS A 387 -29.98 21.46 -4.14
N CYS A 388 -28.64 21.47 -4.10
CA CYS A 388 -27.77 20.40 -4.60
C CYS A 388 -28.19 19.89 -5.99
N ASN A 389 -28.54 20.81 -6.88
CA ASN A 389 -29.11 20.50 -8.20
C ASN A 389 -28.30 21.08 -9.36
N LYS A 390 -27.06 21.50 -9.10
CA LYS A 390 -26.12 21.99 -10.11
C LYS A 390 -24.92 21.06 -10.17
N LEU A 391 -24.81 20.27 -11.24
CA LEU A 391 -23.69 19.38 -11.50
C LEU A 391 -22.44 20.20 -11.82
N ALA A 392 -21.38 20.01 -11.05
CA ALA A 392 -20.06 20.59 -11.27
C ALA A 392 -18.99 19.51 -11.27
N ILE A 393 -17.85 19.81 -11.90
CA ILE A 393 -16.64 18.97 -11.87
C ILE A 393 -15.60 19.64 -10.97
N HIS A 394 -15.06 18.90 -10.01
CA HIS A 394 -14.00 19.37 -9.11
C HIS A 394 -12.73 18.58 -9.35
N LEU A 395 -11.58 19.25 -9.23
CA LEU A 395 -10.25 18.68 -9.43
C LEU A 395 -9.49 18.65 -8.11
N GLN A 396 -8.94 17.51 -7.74
CA GLN A 396 -7.99 17.41 -6.64
C GLN A 396 -6.59 17.69 -7.17
N HIS A 397 -5.87 18.58 -6.53
CA HIS A 397 -4.49 18.91 -6.90
C HIS A 397 -3.62 19.13 -5.66
N LEU A 398 -2.30 19.09 -5.86
CA LEU A 398 -1.34 19.45 -4.82
C LEU A 398 -1.34 20.96 -4.60
N THR A 399 -1.18 21.42 -3.36
CA THR A 399 -1.04 22.85 -3.03
C THR A 399 0.20 23.47 -3.66
N ASN A 400 1.29 22.71 -3.71
CA ASN A 400 2.56 23.09 -4.32
C ASN A 400 2.81 22.22 -5.57
N THR A 401 3.45 22.82 -6.59
CA THR A 401 3.92 22.05 -7.74
C THR A 401 5.16 21.24 -7.33
N PRO A 402 5.18 19.91 -7.55
CA PRO A 402 6.35 19.07 -7.27
C PRO A 402 7.60 19.64 -7.92
N SER A 403 8.72 19.63 -7.20
CA SER A 403 10.00 20.16 -7.67
C SER A 403 10.45 19.53 -8.98
N ILE A 404 10.15 18.24 -9.19
CA ILE A 404 10.44 17.52 -10.44
C ILE A 404 9.66 18.07 -11.65
N LEU A 405 8.51 18.71 -11.41
CA LEU A 405 7.60 19.24 -12.43
C LEU A 405 7.72 20.75 -12.62
N ALA A 406 8.18 21.49 -11.60
CA ALA A 406 8.09 22.96 -11.55
C ALA A 406 8.64 23.67 -12.80
N ASN A 407 9.77 23.22 -13.32
CA ASN A 407 10.43 23.81 -14.50
C ASN A 407 10.14 23.07 -15.82
N LYS A 408 9.28 22.04 -15.77
CA LYS A 408 8.97 21.18 -16.93
C LYS A 408 7.56 21.38 -17.48
N ILE A 409 6.66 21.94 -16.66
CA ILE A 409 5.28 22.25 -17.06
C ILE A 409 5.24 23.57 -17.85
N ASP A 410 4.83 23.46 -19.10
CA ASP A 410 4.50 24.59 -19.96
C ASP A 410 2.99 24.86 -19.89
N ASP A 411 2.64 26.02 -19.33
CA ASP A 411 1.28 26.53 -19.18
C ASP A 411 0.96 27.68 -20.15
N SER A 412 1.90 28.04 -21.03
CA SER A 412 1.71 29.13 -21.99
C SER A 412 0.64 28.81 -23.05
N ILE A 413 0.49 27.52 -23.38
CA ILE A 413 -0.49 27.04 -24.36
C ILE A 413 -1.63 26.35 -23.62
N GLN A 414 -2.80 26.99 -23.59
CA GLN A 414 -4.01 26.37 -23.07
C GLN A 414 -4.61 25.39 -24.09
N LEU A 415 -4.23 24.11 -23.97
CA LEU A 415 -4.72 23.06 -24.86
C LEU A 415 -6.03 22.46 -24.35
N TRP A 416 -7.14 23.18 -24.56
CA TRP A 416 -8.46 22.61 -24.33
C TRP A 416 -8.77 21.55 -25.38
N ARG A 417 -9.23 20.40 -24.91
CA ARG A 417 -9.70 19.28 -25.73
C ARG A 417 -10.95 18.73 -25.12
N GLY A 418 -11.94 18.46 -25.95
CA GLY A 418 -13.23 18.00 -25.45
C GLY A 418 -13.95 17.11 -26.43
N THR A 419 -14.98 16.45 -25.93
CA THR A 419 -15.81 15.57 -26.75
C THR A 419 -16.74 16.34 -27.71
N ASP A 420 -16.80 17.66 -27.59
CA ASP A 420 -17.56 18.58 -28.43
C ASP A 420 -16.87 18.91 -29.77
N GLU A 421 -15.58 18.60 -29.90
CA GLU A 421 -14.79 18.78 -31.12
C GLU A 421 -15.08 17.68 -32.17
N THR A 422 -15.63 16.54 -31.75
CA THR A 422 -15.97 15.41 -32.63
C THR A 422 -17.48 15.18 -32.64
N ASP A 423 -18.15 15.46 -33.75
CA ASP A 423 -19.60 15.21 -33.94
C ASP A 423 -19.91 13.72 -34.24
N ASN A 424 -19.25 12.79 -33.53
CA ASN A 424 -19.50 11.37 -33.69
C ASN A 424 -20.64 10.92 -32.77
N GLU A 425 -21.86 10.88 -33.32
CA GLU A 425 -23.07 10.48 -32.60
C GLU A 425 -23.01 9.06 -32.00
N GLY A 426 -22.07 8.21 -32.45
CA GLY A 426 -21.86 6.86 -31.91
C GLY A 426 -21.46 6.82 -30.42
N PHE A 427 -21.01 7.94 -29.86
CA PHE A 427 -20.68 8.07 -28.43
C PHE A 427 -21.80 8.73 -27.60
N PHE A 428 -22.96 9.00 -28.18
CA PHE A 428 -24.08 9.63 -27.47
C PHE A 428 -24.97 8.59 -26.82
N GLU A 429 -24.93 8.54 -25.49
CA GLU A 429 -25.74 7.63 -24.70
C GLU A 429 -26.89 8.40 -24.02
N ALA A 430 -28.11 7.87 -24.14
CA ALA A 430 -29.27 8.47 -23.51
C ALA A 430 -29.31 8.15 -22.01
N ILE A 431 -29.48 9.16 -21.15
CA ILE A 431 -29.46 8.96 -19.69
C ILE A 431 -30.59 8.04 -19.20
N HIS A 432 -31.74 8.05 -19.89
CA HIS A 432 -32.89 7.20 -19.52
C HIS A 432 -33.65 6.64 -20.73
N ARG A 433 -34.21 7.51 -21.59
CA ARG A 433 -34.87 7.13 -22.85
C ARG A 433 -34.33 8.01 -23.99
N LYS A 434 -34.45 7.54 -25.24
CA LYS A 434 -33.94 8.20 -26.46
C LYS A 434 -34.44 9.65 -26.65
N THR A 435 -35.52 10.05 -25.97
CA THR A 435 -36.15 11.37 -26.06
C THR A 435 -35.62 12.39 -25.07
N PHE A 436 -34.72 12.00 -24.15
CA PHE A 436 -34.24 12.86 -23.05
C PHE A 436 -32.78 13.28 -23.26
N SER A 437 -32.20 13.97 -22.28
CA SER A 437 -30.80 14.40 -22.36
C SER A 437 -29.84 13.20 -22.52
N HIS A 438 -28.77 13.42 -23.28
CA HIS A 438 -27.73 12.43 -23.55
C HIS A 438 -26.42 12.86 -22.87
N ILE A 439 -25.49 11.93 -22.74
CA ILE A 439 -24.09 12.20 -22.39
C ILE A 439 -23.20 11.73 -23.53
N CYS A 440 -22.08 12.41 -23.74
CA CYS A 440 -21.05 11.94 -24.66
C CYS A 440 -20.01 11.12 -23.89
N THR A 441 -19.91 9.82 -24.18
CA THR A 441 -19.00 8.87 -23.52
C THR A 441 -17.62 8.76 -24.19
N ALA A 442 -17.36 9.61 -25.19
CA ALA A 442 -16.08 9.65 -25.87
C ALA A 442 -14.94 9.98 -24.88
N PRO A 443 -13.80 9.27 -24.94
CA PRO A 443 -12.70 9.53 -24.02
C PRO A 443 -11.92 10.79 -24.38
N VAL A 444 -11.78 11.70 -23.42
CA VAL A 444 -10.86 12.85 -23.52
C VAL A 444 -9.54 12.44 -22.87
N LYS A 445 -8.54 12.12 -23.69
CA LYS A 445 -7.22 11.66 -23.24
C LYS A 445 -6.12 12.29 -24.09
N TYR A 446 -4.91 12.30 -23.56
CA TYR A 446 -3.72 12.65 -24.32
C TYR A 446 -3.61 11.84 -25.62
N ASP A 447 -3.38 12.53 -26.73
CA ASP A 447 -3.02 11.96 -28.02
C ASP A 447 -1.51 12.16 -28.28
N PRO A 448 -0.72 11.07 -28.42
CA PRO A 448 0.71 11.14 -28.73
C PRO A 448 1.07 12.00 -29.94
N ARG A 449 0.13 12.24 -30.86
CA ARG A 449 0.32 13.07 -32.06
C ARG A 449 0.37 14.58 -31.78
N TRP A 450 0.00 15.04 -30.57
CA TRP A 450 0.02 16.47 -30.23
C TRP A 450 1.42 17.07 -30.14
N SER A 451 2.47 16.24 -30.04
CA SER A 451 3.86 16.70 -30.07
C SER A 451 4.62 15.98 -31.17
N PRO A 452 5.32 16.69 -32.07
CA PRO A 452 6.23 16.05 -33.03
C PRO A 452 7.46 15.44 -32.33
N ARG A 453 7.76 15.89 -31.09
CA ARG A 453 8.83 15.33 -30.27
C ARG A 453 8.30 14.23 -29.34
N LYS A 454 9.04 13.12 -29.25
CA LYS A 454 8.69 11.94 -28.45
C LYS A 454 8.98 12.08 -26.95
N ASP A 455 9.50 13.22 -26.51
CA ASP A 455 9.98 13.51 -25.14
C ASP A 455 9.02 14.42 -24.34
N ALA A 456 7.73 14.40 -24.67
CA ALA A 456 6.72 15.17 -23.96
C ALA A 456 5.49 14.31 -23.61
N ALA A 457 5.02 14.46 -22.37
CA ALA A 457 3.73 13.97 -21.92
C ALA A 457 2.78 15.16 -21.69
N TYR A 458 1.48 14.90 -21.67
CA TYR A 458 0.48 15.91 -21.33
C TYR A 458 -0.35 15.45 -20.15
N ILE A 459 -0.52 16.34 -19.19
CA ILE A 459 -1.28 16.11 -17.96
C ILE A 459 -2.49 17.03 -17.93
N VAL A 460 -3.54 16.60 -17.23
CA VAL A 460 -4.72 17.43 -17.03
C VAL A 460 -4.45 18.47 -15.94
N THR A 461 -4.78 19.72 -16.24
CA THR A 461 -4.62 20.90 -15.36
C THR A 461 -5.88 21.74 -15.27
N GLY A 462 -6.95 21.31 -15.94
CA GLY A 462 -8.26 21.93 -15.85
C GLY A 462 -9.34 21.06 -16.47
N ALA A 463 -10.59 21.37 -16.14
CA ALA A 463 -11.75 20.69 -16.66
C ALA A 463 -12.96 21.63 -16.69
N LYS A 464 -13.89 21.35 -17.59
CA LYS A 464 -15.20 21.98 -17.62
C LYS A 464 -16.24 21.04 -18.21
N LEU A 465 -17.48 21.23 -17.78
CA LEU A 465 -18.64 20.59 -18.35
C LEU A 465 -19.31 21.55 -19.33
N GLN A 466 -19.85 21.01 -20.42
CA GLN A 466 -20.56 21.80 -21.41
C GLN A 466 -21.81 21.06 -21.87
N ILE A 467 -22.87 21.80 -22.17
CA ILE A 467 -24.04 21.25 -22.85
C ILE A 467 -24.06 21.79 -24.27
N LYS A 468 -24.12 20.89 -25.25
CA LYS A 468 -24.29 21.22 -26.67
C LYS A 468 -25.60 20.60 -27.17
N ASN A 469 -26.33 21.34 -27.99
CA ASN A 469 -27.54 20.82 -28.62
C ASN A 469 -27.15 20.25 -29.99
N HIS A 470 -27.44 18.96 -30.19
CA HIS A 470 -27.27 18.26 -31.45
C HIS A 470 -28.65 17.87 -31.98
N ASN A 471 -29.09 18.51 -33.06
CA ASN A 471 -30.44 18.36 -33.59
C ASN A 471 -31.51 18.67 -32.50
N SER A 472 -32.27 17.66 -32.07
CA SER A 472 -33.27 17.73 -30.99
C SER A 472 -32.77 17.25 -29.62
N LYS A 473 -31.49 16.88 -29.50
CA LYS A 473 -30.92 16.27 -28.29
C LYS A 473 -30.00 17.27 -27.58
N SER A 474 -30.19 17.42 -26.28
CA SER A 474 -29.24 18.10 -25.39
C SER A 474 -28.22 17.09 -24.87
N VAL A 475 -26.93 17.30 -25.16
CA VAL A 475 -25.85 16.37 -24.85
C VAL A 475 -24.89 17.02 -23.86
N LEU A 476 -24.54 16.30 -22.78
CA LEU A 476 -23.49 16.67 -21.84
C LEU A 476 -22.11 16.24 -22.38
N HIS A 477 -21.20 17.20 -22.47
CA HIS A 477 -19.82 17.02 -22.91
C HIS A 477 -18.84 17.34 -21.78
N LEU A 478 -17.68 16.70 -21.85
CA LEU A 478 -16.54 16.94 -20.97
C LEU A 478 -15.43 17.58 -21.81
N GLN A 479 -14.84 18.65 -21.30
CA GLN A 479 -13.60 19.21 -21.84
C GLN A 479 -12.53 19.25 -20.76
N LEU A 480 -11.30 18.89 -21.14
CA LEU A 480 -10.13 18.89 -20.29
C LEU A 480 -9.10 19.86 -20.84
N LEU A 481 -8.42 20.55 -19.94
CA LEU A 481 -7.27 21.39 -20.25
C LEU A 481 -5.99 20.58 -20.02
N PHE A 482 -5.19 20.46 -21.06
CA PHE A 482 -3.91 19.76 -21.02
C PHE A 482 -2.75 20.75 -20.93
N SER A 483 -1.80 20.48 -20.02
CA SER A 483 -0.51 21.15 -19.96
C SER A 483 0.59 20.18 -20.36
N LYS A 484 1.57 20.68 -21.12
CA LYS A 484 2.71 19.89 -21.60
C LYS A 484 3.74 19.76 -20.48
N VAL A 485 4.27 18.55 -20.31
CA VAL A 485 5.40 18.24 -19.41
C VAL A 485 6.59 17.82 -20.27
N SER A 486 7.58 18.69 -20.36
CA SER A 486 8.80 18.45 -21.14
C SER A 486 9.70 17.39 -20.49
N TYR A 487 10.52 16.71 -21.30
CA TYR A 487 11.44 15.65 -20.88
C TYR A 487 10.76 14.53 -20.09
N SER A 488 9.56 14.15 -20.53
CA SER A 488 8.78 13.11 -19.86
C SER A 488 7.99 12.25 -20.84
N ARG A 489 7.72 11.02 -20.43
CA ARG A 489 6.90 10.05 -21.16
C ARG A 489 5.97 9.34 -20.21
N ILE A 490 4.80 8.95 -20.70
CA ILE A 490 3.88 8.11 -19.94
C ILE A 490 4.48 6.70 -19.84
N ALA A 491 4.72 6.23 -18.62
CA ALA A 491 5.28 4.90 -18.36
C ALA A 491 4.16 3.87 -18.20
N HIS A 492 3.20 4.18 -17.33
CA HIS A 492 2.08 3.30 -17.02
C HIS A 492 0.79 4.12 -16.97
N SER A 493 -0.33 3.50 -17.32
CA SER A 493 -1.65 4.15 -17.29
C SER A 493 -2.74 3.15 -16.94
N SER A 494 -3.73 3.60 -16.18
CA SER A 494 -4.91 2.79 -15.87
C SER A 494 -6.14 3.68 -15.66
N TRP A 495 -7.29 3.18 -16.07
CA TRP A 495 -8.57 3.83 -15.83
C TRP A 495 -9.10 3.43 -14.45
N ALA A 496 -9.66 4.39 -13.73
CA ALA A 496 -10.42 4.17 -12.52
C ALA A 496 -11.86 4.62 -12.74
N GLN A 497 -12.81 3.86 -12.21
CA GLN A 497 -14.23 4.14 -12.23
C GLN A 497 -14.77 4.14 -10.81
N GLY A 498 -15.80 4.94 -10.55
CA GLY A 498 -16.47 4.95 -9.24
C GLY A 498 -17.03 3.57 -8.95
N SER A 499 -16.71 3.00 -7.79
CA SER A 499 -17.37 1.78 -7.36
C SER A 499 -18.80 2.14 -6.95
N SER A 500 -19.77 1.85 -7.82
CA SER A 500 -21.14 1.67 -7.34
C SER A 500 -21.06 0.48 -6.37
N GLY A 501 -21.11 0.79 -5.06
CA GLY A 501 -20.67 -0.09 -3.98
C GLY A 501 -20.92 -1.58 -4.24
N PHE A 502 -19.83 -2.36 -4.18
CA PHE A 502 -19.77 -3.82 -4.24
C PHE A 502 -21.15 -4.51 -4.29
N SER A 503 -21.71 -4.67 -5.50
CA SER A 503 -22.78 -5.64 -5.70
C SER A 503 -22.10 -6.96 -6.03
N HIS A 504 -21.98 -7.83 -5.03
CA HIS A 504 -21.86 -9.25 -5.31
C HIS A 504 -22.96 -9.65 -6.29
N LYS A 505 -22.60 -10.52 -7.23
CA LYS A 505 -23.52 -11.21 -8.11
C LYS A 505 -24.58 -11.89 -7.23
N SER A 506 -25.83 -11.44 -7.30
CA SER A 506 -26.95 -12.18 -6.73
C SER A 506 -27.77 -12.73 -7.88
N GLY A 507 -27.64 -14.04 -8.08
CA GLY A 507 -28.61 -14.81 -8.83
C GLY A 507 -30.00 -14.59 -8.26
N LEU A 508 -30.98 -14.57 -9.15
CA LEU A 508 -32.40 -14.53 -8.83
C LEU A 508 -32.75 -15.70 -7.89
N PHE A 509 -33.77 -15.49 -7.05
CA PHE A 509 -34.38 -16.40 -6.07
C PHE A 509 -33.86 -16.37 -4.63
N SER A 510 -34.37 -15.43 -3.83
CA SER A 510 -34.84 -15.72 -2.47
C SER A 510 -35.79 -14.61 -1.97
N ALA A 511 -37.08 -14.73 -2.32
CA ALA A 511 -38.15 -14.39 -1.40
C ALA A 511 -38.42 -15.71 -0.64
N ILE A 512 -38.50 -15.78 0.68
CA ILE A 512 -39.53 -15.24 1.57
C ILE A 512 -38.97 -15.39 3.00
N SER A 513 -39.05 -14.36 3.85
CA SER A 513 -39.29 -14.52 5.29
C SER A 513 -39.55 -13.17 5.96
N MET A 514 -40.59 -13.14 6.79
CA MET A 514 -41.19 -11.95 7.37
C MET A 514 -40.51 -11.53 8.69
N SER A 515 -40.23 -10.22 8.78
CA SER A 515 -40.23 -9.28 9.92
C SER A 515 -40.13 -9.79 11.36
N VAL A 516 -39.12 -9.32 12.13
CA VAL A 516 -39.23 -8.59 13.42
C VAL A 516 -37.93 -7.76 13.66
N THR A 517 -38.09 -6.47 13.92
CA THR A 517 -37.17 -5.43 14.46
C THR A 517 -35.64 -5.59 14.40
N GLY A 518 -34.99 -4.61 13.74
CA GLY A 518 -33.56 -4.31 13.84
C GLY A 518 -32.94 -4.09 12.46
N ASN A 519 -32.68 -2.84 12.06
CA ASN A 519 -31.91 -2.57 10.84
C ASN A 519 -30.51 -3.16 11.01
N PRO A 520 -30.06 -4.14 10.19
CA PRO A 520 -28.65 -4.46 10.15
C PRO A 520 -27.98 -3.29 9.46
N VAL A 521 -27.20 -2.52 10.21
CA VAL A 521 -26.19 -1.64 9.63
C VAL A 521 -25.29 -2.56 8.83
N LYS A 522 -25.45 -2.57 7.50
CA LYS A 522 -24.48 -3.21 6.61
C LYS A 522 -23.14 -2.54 6.90
N GLU A 523 -22.28 -3.24 7.62
CA GLU A 523 -20.92 -2.81 7.87
C GLU A 523 -20.26 -2.56 6.51
N LYS A 524 -19.86 -1.32 6.28
CA LYS A 524 -18.94 -1.00 5.19
C LYS A 524 -17.65 -1.77 5.48
N PRO A 525 -16.97 -2.33 4.47
CA PRO A 525 -15.65 -2.90 4.70
C PRO A 525 -14.79 -1.83 5.36
N ASN A 526 -14.27 -2.13 6.55
CA ASN A 526 -13.33 -1.27 7.26
C ASN A 526 -12.13 -1.06 6.34
N HIS A 527 -12.05 0.11 5.72
CA HIS A 527 -10.85 0.52 5.01
C HIS A 527 -9.78 0.64 6.08
N VAL A 528 -8.70 -0.14 5.95
CA VAL A 528 -7.57 -0.03 6.89
C VAL A 528 -7.10 1.42 6.85
N VAL A 529 -7.25 2.11 7.97
CA VAL A 529 -6.87 3.51 8.10
C VAL A 529 -5.36 3.53 8.27
N VAL A 530 -4.66 3.58 7.15
CA VAL A 530 -3.19 3.67 7.11
C VAL A 530 -2.70 5.04 7.59
N ASP A 531 -3.56 6.07 7.54
CA ASP A 531 -3.24 7.42 8.00
C ASP A 531 -4.24 7.92 9.05
N SER A 532 -3.81 7.98 10.30
CA SER A 532 -4.59 8.50 11.43
C SER A 532 -4.84 10.01 11.38
N SER A 533 -4.20 10.75 10.46
CA SER A 533 -4.43 12.18 10.25
C SER A 533 -5.59 12.51 9.32
N VAL A 534 -6.15 11.49 8.63
CA VAL A 534 -7.29 11.65 7.73
C VAL A 534 -8.53 11.10 8.41
N PHE A 535 -9.47 11.97 8.76
CA PHE A 535 -10.81 11.54 9.18
C PHE A 535 -11.46 10.74 8.04
N PRO A 536 -11.77 9.43 8.23
CA PRO A 536 -12.31 8.59 7.17
C PRO A 536 -13.71 9.03 6.74
N SER A 537 -14.43 9.68 7.66
CA SER A 537 -15.63 10.45 7.39
C SER A 537 -15.23 11.83 6.87
N GLY A 538 -15.36 12.02 5.56
CA GLY A 538 -15.43 13.37 4.99
C GLY A 538 -16.52 14.21 5.67
N PRO A 539 -16.57 15.54 5.41
CA PRO A 539 -17.55 16.42 6.02
C PRO A 539 -18.98 15.88 5.84
N PRO A 540 -19.85 16.00 6.86
CA PRO A 540 -21.18 15.41 6.86
C PRO A 540 -21.97 15.85 5.61
N VAL A 541 -22.41 14.87 4.82
CA VAL A 541 -23.22 15.12 3.62
C VAL A 541 -24.58 15.66 4.08
N PRO A 542 -25.03 16.82 3.60
CA PRO A 542 -26.32 17.39 4.00
C PRO A 542 -27.47 16.39 3.74
N VAL A 543 -28.36 16.26 4.73
CA VAL A 543 -29.48 15.28 4.75
C VAL A 543 -30.48 15.49 3.60
N GLN A 544 -30.43 16.63 2.89
CA GLN A 544 -31.31 16.98 1.78
C GLN A 544 -30.87 16.46 0.39
N THR A 545 -29.73 15.78 0.28
CA THR A 545 -29.06 15.45 -1.01
C THR A 545 -29.67 14.24 -1.78
N GLN A 546 -30.69 13.56 -1.23
CA GLN A 546 -31.06 12.21 -1.69
C GLN A 546 -31.74 12.12 -3.07
N LYS A 547 -32.42 13.17 -3.56
CA LYS A 547 -33.24 13.05 -4.80
C LYS A 547 -32.44 13.00 -6.11
N LEU A 548 -31.27 13.63 -6.18
CA LEU A 548 -30.45 13.71 -7.41
C LEU A 548 -29.22 12.78 -7.41
N LEU A 549 -28.78 12.30 -6.24
CA LEU A 549 -27.72 11.26 -6.12
C LEU A 549 -28.11 9.91 -6.76
N LYS A 550 -29.40 9.72 -7.06
CA LYS A 550 -29.86 8.57 -7.84
C LYS A 550 -29.52 8.68 -9.33
N PHE A 551 -29.13 9.87 -9.81
CA PHE A 551 -28.78 10.14 -11.21
C PHE A 551 -27.31 10.49 -11.42
N VAL A 552 -26.56 10.80 -10.37
CA VAL A 552 -25.15 11.21 -10.46
C VAL A 552 -24.33 10.41 -9.46
N ASP A 553 -23.25 9.81 -9.92
CA ASP A 553 -22.21 9.25 -9.08
C ASP A 553 -21.25 10.36 -8.62
N THR A 554 -21.17 10.57 -7.31
CA THR A 554 -20.31 11.59 -6.68
C THR A 554 -19.06 11.00 -6.04
N SER A 555 -18.72 9.75 -6.39
CA SER A 555 -17.51 9.07 -5.94
C SER A 555 -16.26 9.90 -6.23
N HIS A 556 -15.37 9.99 -5.24
CA HIS A 556 -14.09 10.67 -5.39
C HIS A 556 -13.11 9.73 -6.10
N LEU A 557 -12.70 10.09 -7.31
CA LEU A 557 -11.70 9.34 -8.07
C LEU A 557 -10.35 9.99 -7.87
N CYS A 558 -9.60 9.50 -6.88
CA CYS A 558 -8.29 10.03 -6.51
C CYS A 558 -7.28 8.90 -6.47
N ARG A 559 -6.02 9.22 -6.77
CA ARG A 559 -4.88 8.38 -6.43
C ARG A 559 -3.86 9.13 -5.60
N GLY A 560 -3.21 8.43 -4.70
CA GLY A 560 -2.33 9.06 -3.72
C GLY A 560 -1.36 8.09 -3.05
N PRO A 561 -0.87 8.43 -1.85
CA PRO A 561 0.14 7.64 -1.15
C PRO A 561 -0.23 6.17 -0.91
N GLN A 562 -1.53 5.87 -0.79
CA GLN A 562 -2.04 4.50 -0.67
C GLN A 562 -1.94 3.68 -1.96
N ASP A 563 -1.88 4.36 -3.10
CA ASP A 563 -1.82 3.75 -4.43
C ASP A 563 -0.36 3.74 -4.88
N SER A 564 0.40 2.69 -4.54
CA SER A 564 1.79 2.55 -4.97
C SER A 564 1.95 2.78 -6.49
N PRO A 565 2.93 3.57 -6.96
CA PRO A 565 4.06 4.19 -6.23
C PRO A 565 3.77 5.60 -5.66
N GLY A 566 2.51 6.02 -5.59
CA GLY A 566 2.05 7.20 -4.87
C GLY A 566 2.13 8.57 -5.57
N HIS A 567 2.67 8.62 -6.79
CA HIS A 567 2.87 9.86 -7.57
C HIS A 567 2.03 9.89 -8.87
N TRP A 568 0.76 9.51 -8.77
CA TRP A 568 -0.16 9.42 -9.91
C TRP A 568 -0.68 10.78 -10.38
N LEU A 569 -0.82 10.91 -11.70
CA LEU A 569 -1.31 12.11 -12.37
C LEU A 569 -2.51 11.79 -13.27
N VAL A 570 -3.46 12.72 -13.37
CA VAL A 570 -4.57 12.57 -14.31
C VAL A 570 -4.13 12.97 -15.72
N THR A 571 -4.34 12.08 -16.70
CA THR A 571 -3.99 12.29 -18.12
C THR A 571 -5.19 12.14 -19.06
N GLY A 572 -6.38 11.98 -18.50
CA GLY A 572 -7.63 11.94 -19.24
C GLY A 572 -8.80 11.59 -18.36
N ALA A 573 -10.00 11.76 -18.90
CA ALA A 573 -11.25 11.38 -18.27
C ALA A 573 -12.33 11.19 -19.33
N ARG A 574 -13.41 10.51 -18.95
CA ARG A 574 -14.62 10.38 -19.77
C ARG A 574 -15.86 10.31 -18.91
N LEU A 575 -16.98 10.73 -19.49
CA LEU A 575 -18.30 10.49 -18.91
C LEU A 575 -18.70 9.04 -19.19
N ASP A 576 -19.45 8.46 -18.28
CA ASP A 576 -19.99 7.11 -18.42
C ASP A 576 -21.37 7.00 -17.77
N LEU A 577 -22.18 6.04 -18.20
CA LEU A 577 -23.53 5.80 -17.67
C LEU A 577 -23.60 4.44 -16.96
N ASP A 578 -23.26 4.39 -15.67
CA ASP A 578 -23.39 3.15 -14.88
C ASP A 578 -24.80 3.04 -14.29
N LYS A 579 -25.58 2.03 -14.71
CA LYS A 579 -26.94 1.75 -14.22
C LYS A 579 -27.87 2.98 -14.24
N GLY A 580 -27.75 3.82 -15.27
CA GLY A 580 -28.54 5.05 -15.43
C GLY A 580 -28.06 6.24 -14.59
N LYS A 581 -26.88 6.15 -13.95
CA LYS A 581 -26.22 7.27 -13.29
C LYS A 581 -25.12 7.85 -14.15
N ILE A 582 -25.10 9.17 -14.26
CA ILE A 582 -23.97 9.91 -14.82
C ILE A 582 -22.78 9.71 -13.89
N SER A 583 -21.74 9.09 -14.41
CA SER A 583 -20.53 8.74 -13.69
C SER A 583 -19.29 9.24 -14.44
N LEU A 584 -18.18 9.29 -13.72
CA LEU A 584 -16.89 9.72 -14.26
C LEU A 584 -15.96 8.51 -14.29
N GLN A 585 -15.17 8.39 -15.35
CA GLN A 585 -13.99 7.54 -15.36
C GLN A 585 -12.75 8.40 -15.56
N VAL A 586 -11.72 8.19 -14.76
CA VAL A 586 -10.49 8.99 -14.75
C VAL A 586 -9.32 8.11 -15.14
N LYS A 587 -8.49 8.60 -16.07
CA LYS A 587 -7.25 7.95 -16.46
C LYS A 587 -6.10 8.50 -15.62
N PHE A 588 -5.51 7.63 -14.82
CA PHE A 588 -4.31 7.92 -14.05
C PHE A 588 -3.08 7.38 -14.76
N SER A 589 -1.99 8.14 -14.75
CA SER A 589 -0.72 7.75 -15.34
C SER A 589 0.46 8.08 -14.43
N LEU A 590 1.52 7.31 -14.61
CA LEU A 590 2.86 7.61 -14.09
C LEU A 590 3.71 8.19 -15.22
N LEU A 591 4.52 9.18 -14.88
CA LEU A 591 5.48 9.77 -15.81
C LEU A 591 6.88 9.24 -15.51
N ASN A 592 7.59 8.86 -16.56
CA ASN A 592 9.02 8.62 -16.51
C ASN A 592 9.72 9.82 -17.12
N PHE A 593 10.71 10.37 -16.43
CA PHE A 593 11.46 11.52 -16.88
C PHE A 593 12.69 11.08 -17.66
N CYS A 594 12.89 11.66 -18.83
CA CYS A 594 14.08 11.40 -19.63
C CYS A 594 15.29 12.05 -18.94
N SER A 595 16.37 11.28 -18.82
CA SER A 595 17.67 11.75 -18.33
C SER A 595 18.33 12.70 -19.31
#